data_AF-A0A0V0H553-F1
#
_entry.id   AF-A0A0V0H553-F1
#
_cell.length_a   1.000
_cell.length_b   1.000
_cell.length_c   1.000
_cell.angle_alpha   90.00
_cell.angle_beta   90.00
_cell.angle_gamma   90.00
#
_symmetry.space_group_name_H-M   'P 1'
#
loop_
_entity.id
_entity.type
_entity.pdbx_description
1 polymer ?
#
loop_
_entity_poly.entity_id
_entity_poly.type
_entity_poly.pdbx_seq_one_letter_code
_entity_poly.pdbx_strand_id
1 'polypeptide(L)'
;MVARVGDFGISKIFAVSKSVAHTETLGTLGYIAPEYGSEGIVSASGDVYSYGIMLMEVLAKRRPTDEEIFNENLGLREWIRRAFPNTMLEVVDANLFPEIEQITSKSEICIASMIELALHCTKETAESRMTMKDVVKRLNKIKNAFWEM
;
A
#
# COMPACT_ATOMS: atom_id res chain seq x y z
N MET A 1 18.40 8.45 4.08
CA MET A 1 18.34 7.63 2.84
C MET A 1 17.42 8.30 1.84
N VAL A 2 17.62 8.11 0.53
CA VAL A 2 16.76 8.66 -0.53
C VAL A 2 16.32 7.50 -1.43
N ALA A 3 15.01 7.21 -1.47
CA ALA A 3 14.46 6.19 -2.35
C ALA A 3 14.39 6.66 -3.81
N ARG A 4 14.59 5.74 -4.76
CA ARG A 4 14.49 5.98 -6.20
C ARG A 4 13.66 4.86 -6.82
N VAL A 5 12.73 5.21 -7.71
CA VAL A 5 11.95 4.23 -8.49
C VAL A 5 12.79 3.82 -9.70
N GLY A 6 12.83 2.52 -9.99
CA GLY A 6 13.55 1.92 -11.11
C GLY A 6 12.72 0.85 -11.79
N ASP A 7 13.34 0.15 -12.75
CA ASP A 7 12.72 -0.95 -13.52
C ASP A 7 11.41 -0.58 -14.25
N PHE A 8 11.55 0.14 -15.35
CA PHE A 8 10.43 0.59 -16.18
C PHE A 8 10.10 -0.39 -17.33
N GLY A 9 10.58 -1.64 -17.28
CA GLY A 9 10.50 -2.61 -18.38
C GLY A 9 9.07 -2.97 -18.82
N ILE A 10 8.09 -2.83 -17.92
CA ILE A 10 6.67 -3.07 -18.20
C ILE A 10 5.82 -1.79 -18.19
N SER A 11 6.45 -0.62 -18.05
CA SER A 11 5.75 0.67 -17.99
C SER A 11 5.02 0.98 -19.29
N LYS A 12 3.92 1.75 -19.21
CA LYS A 12 3.13 2.18 -20.37
C LYS A 12 3.09 3.70 -20.45
N ILE A 13 3.34 4.23 -21.65
CA ILE A 13 3.19 5.66 -21.93
C ILE A 13 1.79 5.88 -22.49
N PHE A 14 1.02 6.77 -21.85
CA PHE A 14 -0.29 7.16 -22.33
C PHE A 14 -0.22 8.43 -23.18
N ALA A 15 -1.04 8.48 -24.24
CA ALA A 15 -1.38 9.75 -24.86
C ALA A 15 -2.19 10.60 -23.88
N VAL A 16 -2.11 11.93 -23.98
CA VAL A 16 -2.77 12.87 -23.05
C VAL A 16 -4.28 12.62 -22.90
N SER A 17 -4.94 12.10 -23.94
CA SER A 17 -6.37 11.80 -23.96
C SER A 17 -6.76 10.42 -23.40
N LYS A 18 -5.79 9.58 -23.02
CA LYS A 18 -6.03 8.23 -22.50
C LYS A 18 -5.59 8.12 -21.04
N SER A 19 -6.44 7.53 -20.21
CA SER A 19 -6.18 7.27 -18.79
C SER A 19 -5.96 5.78 -18.48
N VAL A 20 -6.21 4.90 -19.45
CA VAL A 20 -6.22 3.45 -19.31
C VAL A 20 -5.66 2.79 -20.58
N ALA A 21 -4.97 1.65 -20.43
CA ALA A 21 -4.71 0.71 -21.53
C ALA A 21 -5.01 -0.73 -21.10
N HIS A 22 -5.11 -1.61 -22.11
CA HIS A 22 -5.15 -3.06 -21.91
C HIS A 22 -3.77 -3.64 -22.22
N THR A 23 -3.36 -4.66 -21.49
CA THR A 23 -2.08 -5.34 -21.69
C THR A 23 -2.20 -6.83 -21.37
N GLU A 24 -1.44 -7.64 -22.11
CA GLU A 24 -1.28 -9.09 -21.84
C GLU A 24 -0.03 -9.36 -20.98
N THR A 25 0.78 -8.33 -20.74
CA THR A 25 1.93 -8.42 -19.82
C THR A 25 1.43 -8.78 -18.42
N LEU A 26 2.03 -9.78 -17.79
CA LEU A 26 1.75 -10.11 -16.39
C LEU A 26 2.44 -9.12 -15.46
N GLY A 27 1.73 -8.66 -14.43
CA GLY A 27 2.32 -7.93 -13.32
C GLY A 27 2.97 -8.85 -12.29
N THR A 28 3.43 -8.26 -11.18
CA THR A 28 3.99 -9.01 -10.05
C THR A 28 2.88 -9.45 -9.11
N LEU A 29 2.70 -10.77 -8.93
CA LEU A 29 1.71 -11.34 -8.03
C LEU A 29 1.79 -10.72 -6.63
N GLY A 30 0.63 -10.45 -6.03
CA GLY A 30 0.51 -9.75 -4.75
C GLY A 30 0.41 -8.23 -4.88
N TYR A 31 0.95 -7.61 -5.94
CA TYR A 31 0.87 -6.16 -6.19
C TYR A 31 -0.13 -5.79 -7.28
N ILE A 32 -0.60 -6.76 -8.06
CA ILE A 32 -1.52 -6.57 -9.18
C ILE A 32 -2.85 -6.01 -8.66
N ALA A 33 -3.26 -4.86 -9.21
CA ALA A 33 -4.59 -4.31 -8.97
C ALA A 33 -5.67 -5.26 -9.52
N PRO A 34 -6.85 -5.38 -8.88
CA PRO A 34 -7.90 -6.31 -9.28
C PRO A 34 -8.23 -6.24 -10.78
N GLU A 35 -8.45 -5.04 -11.32
CA GLU A 35 -8.78 -4.79 -12.72
C GLU A 35 -7.65 -5.16 -13.69
N TYR A 36 -6.40 -5.09 -13.23
CA TYR A 36 -5.26 -5.54 -14.02
C TYR A 36 -5.23 -7.08 -14.06
N GLY A 37 -5.44 -7.73 -12.92
CA GLY A 37 -5.44 -9.20 -12.83
C GLY A 37 -6.60 -9.86 -13.56
N SER A 38 -7.79 -9.24 -13.54
CA SER A 38 -9.01 -9.81 -14.14
C SER A 38 -9.18 -9.44 -15.61
N GLU A 39 -8.89 -8.20 -15.99
CA GLU A 39 -9.24 -7.64 -17.31
C GLU A 39 -8.01 -7.15 -18.09
N GLY A 40 -6.81 -7.22 -17.53
CA GLY A 40 -5.60 -6.68 -18.16
C GLY A 40 -5.57 -5.15 -18.19
N ILE A 41 -6.40 -4.49 -17.39
CA ILE A 41 -6.57 -3.03 -17.37
C ILE A 41 -5.46 -2.38 -16.54
N VAL A 42 -4.64 -1.54 -17.18
CA VAL A 42 -3.57 -0.77 -16.53
C VAL A 42 -3.85 0.72 -16.57
N SER A 43 -3.61 1.39 -15.45
CA SER A 43 -3.81 2.82 -15.27
C SER A 43 -2.93 3.35 -14.15
N ALA A 44 -2.83 4.68 -14.02
CA ALA A 44 -2.17 5.29 -12.87
C ALA A 44 -2.85 4.93 -11.52
N SER A 45 -4.13 4.54 -11.54
CA SER A 45 -4.84 4.05 -10.34
C SER A 45 -4.42 2.62 -9.97
N GLY A 46 -3.97 1.82 -10.95
CA GLY A 46 -3.31 0.55 -10.71
C GLY A 46 -1.99 0.73 -9.97
N ASP A 47 -1.18 1.72 -10.36
CA ASP A 47 0.07 2.05 -9.66
C ASP A 47 -0.18 2.50 -8.21
N VAL A 48 -1.29 3.22 -7.95
CA VAL A 48 -1.70 3.58 -6.58
C VAL A 48 -2.01 2.32 -5.75
N TYR A 49 -2.69 1.33 -6.33
CA TYR A 49 -2.96 0.07 -5.64
C TYR A 49 -1.66 -0.64 -5.27
N SER A 50 -0.76 -0.83 -6.24
CA SER A 50 0.53 -1.48 -6.00
C SER A 50 1.37 -0.71 -4.97
N TYR A 51 1.33 0.62 -4.99
CA TYR A 51 1.97 1.44 -3.95
C TYR A 51 1.39 1.18 -2.56
N GLY A 52 0.07 1.05 -2.44
CA GLY A 52 -0.59 0.75 -1.17
C GLY A 52 -0.21 -0.62 -0.61
N ILE A 53 -0.07 -1.64 -1.46
CA ILE A 53 0.46 -2.96 -1.06
C ILE A 53 1.92 -2.84 -0.60
N MET A 54 2.76 -2.10 -1.33
CA MET A 54 4.16 -1.87 -0.93
C MET A 54 4.26 -1.14 0.41
N LEU A 55 3.38 -0.15 0.67
CA LEU A 55 3.32 0.53 1.96
C LEU A 55 2.97 -0.44 3.10
N MET A 56 2.01 -1.35 2.87
CA MET A 56 1.68 -2.41 3.82
C MET A 56 2.84 -3.38 4.06
N GLU A 57 3.54 -3.79 3.00
CA GLU A 57 4.73 -4.64 3.08
C GLU A 57 5.84 -4.00 3.92
N VAL A 58 6.08 -2.70 3.76
CA VAL A 58 7.07 -1.96 4.55
C VAL A 58 6.67 -1.91 6.03
N LEU A 59 5.39 -1.69 6.34
CA LEU A 59 4.90 -1.64 7.71
C LEU A 59 4.97 -3.00 8.41
N ALA A 60 4.61 -4.08 7.70
CA ALA A 60 4.57 -5.43 8.25
C ALA A 60 5.92 -6.16 8.20
N LYS A 61 6.84 -5.69 7.34
CA LYS A 61 8.06 -6.42 6.94
C LYS A 61 7.74 -7.86 6.47
N ARG A 62 6.61 -8.00 5.78
CA ARG A 62 6.12 -9.27 5.22
C ARG A 62 5.81 -9.12 3.74
N ARG A 63 6.15 -10.15 2.96
CA ARG A 63 5.91 -10.16 1.52
C ARG A 63 4.40 -10.23 1.26
N PRO A 64 3.88 -9.61 0.18
CA PRO A 64 2.46 -9.71 -0.18
C PRO A 64 1.97 -11.13 -0.43
N THR A 65 2.88 -12.05 -0.79
CA THR A 65 2.64 -13.46 -1.05
C THR A 65 3.25 -14.37 0.01
N ASP A 66 3.45 -13.88 1.23
CA ASP A 66 3.97 -14.67 2.34
C ASP A 66 3.05 -15.88 2.62
N GLU A 67 3.63 -17.08 2.57
CA GLU A 67 2.91 -18.36 2.69
C GLU A 67 2.21 -18.52 4.04
N GLU A 68 2.74 -17.93 5.13
CA GLU A 68 2.10 -17.99 6.44
C GLU A 68 0.75 -17.27 6.44
N ILE A 69 0.66 -16.13 5.75
CA ILE A 69 -0.58 -15.38 5.59
C ILE A 69 -1.50 -16.09 4.58
N PHE A 70 -0.91 -16.62 3.50
CA PHE A 70 -1.63 -17.34 2.45
C PHE A 70 -2.22 -18.67 2.93
N ASN A 71 -1.66 -19.32 3.94
CA ASN A 71 -2.22 -20.53 4.56
C ASN A 71 -3.59 -20.28 5.21
N GLU A 72 -3.91 -19.02 5.57
CA GLU A 72 -5.26 -18.62 5.98
C GLU A 72 -6.18 -18.23 4.81
N ASN A 73 -5.71 -18.39 3.56
CA ASN A 73 -6.30 -17.86 2.32
C ASN A 73 -6.48 -16.32 2.35
N LEU A 74 -5.67 -15.61 3.12
CA LEU A 74 -5.70 -14.15 3.19
C LEU A 74 -4.47 -13.59 2.47
N GLY A 75 -4.68 -12.62 1.58
CA GLY A 75 -3.58 -11.78 1.10
C GLY A 75 -3.16 -10.79 2.18
N LEU A 76 -1.93 -10.27 2.10
CA LEU A 76 -1.38 -9.26 3.04
C LEU A 76 -2.36 -8.11 3.35
N ARG A 77 -3.03 -7.60 2.32
CA ARG A 77 -4.04 -6.56 2.45
C ARG A 77 -5.18 -6.96 3.37
N GLU A 78 -5.74 -8.15 3.18
CA GLU A 78 -6.91 -8.62 3.92
C GLU A 78 -6.52 -8.92 5.38
N TRP A 79 -5.33 -9.46 5.60
CA TRP A 79 -4.77 -9.67 6.93
C TRP A 79 -4.66 -8.34 7.71
N ILE A 80 -4.06 -7.31 7.10
CA ILE A 80 -3.97 -5.97 7.73
C ILE A 80 -5.35 -5.33 7.91
N ARG A 81 -6.25 -5.46 6.93
CA ARG A 81 -7.61 -4.91 7.01
C ARG A 81 -8.39 -5.48 8.20
N ARG A 82 -8.22 -6.77 8.51
CA ARG A 82 -8.89 -7.42 9.65
C ARG A 82 -8.34 -6.97 11.00
N ALA A 83 -7.04 -6.70 11.08
CA ALA A 83 -6.41 -6.20 12.29
C ALA A 83 -6.76 -4.73 12.58
N PHE A 84 -7.03 -3.94 11.54
CA PHE A 84 -7.33 -2.52 11.69
C PHE A 84 -8.78 -2.25 12.17
N PRO A 85 -9.01 -1.35 13.15
CA PRO A 85 -8.01 -0.59 13.92
C PRO A 85 -7.57 -1.29 15.23
N ASN A 86 -8.30 -2.31 15.69
CA ASN A 86 -8.22 -2.78 17.08
C ASN A 86 -6.94 -3.54 17.43
N THR A 87 -6.41 -4.35 16.52
CA THR A 87 -5.21 -5.18 16.72
C THR A 87 -4.11 -4.82 15.72
N MET A 88 -4.12 -3.59 15.20
CA MET A 88 -3.21 -3.17 14.13
C MET A 88 -1.72 -3.27 14.48
N LEU A 89 -1.35 -3.23 15.76
CA LEU A 89 0.04 -3.38 16.20
C LEU A 89 0.56 -4.81 16.03
N GLU A 90 -0.32 -5.82 15.99
CA GLU A 90 0.06 -7.23 15.79
C GLU A 90 0.55 -7.53 14.37
N VAL A 91 0.16 -6.68 13.41
CA VAL A 91 0.53 -6.83 11.99
C VAL A 91 1.68 -5.94 11.56
N VAL A 92 2.22 -5.11 12.47
CA VAL A 92 3.35 -4.22 12.23
C VAL A 92 4.65 -4.92 12.63
N ASP A 93 5.73 -4.65 11.90
CA ASP A 93 7.07 -5.18 12.22
C ASP A 93 7.44 -4.82 13.67
N ALA A 94 7.69 -5.85 14.49
CA ALA A 94 8.13 -5.68 15.87
C ALA A 94 9.45 -4.88 15.98
N ASN A 95 10.28 -4.86 14.93
CA ASN A 95 11.50 -4.05 14.91
C ASN A 95 11.27 -2.57 14.63
N LEU A 96 10.05 -2.16 14.27
CA LEU A 96 9.70 -0.75 14.11
C LEU A 96 9.73 -0.03 15.47
N PHE A 97 9.48 -0.77 16.56
CA PHE A 97 9.60 -0.33 17.95
C PHE A 97 10.37 -1.38 18.76
N PRO A 98 11.72 -1.34 18.75
CA PRO A 98 12.55 -2.32 19.43
C PRO A 98 12.26 -2.47 20.93
N GLU A 99 11.70 -1.43 21.56
CA GLU A 99 11.28 -1.41 22.95
C GLU A 99 9.80 -0.99 23.02
N ILE A 100 8.99 -1.74 23.77
CA ILE A 100 7.54 -1.47 23.94
C ILE A 100 7.29 -0.06 24.50
N GLU A 101 8.22 0.44 25.32
CA GLU A 101 8.19 1.78 25.90
C GLU A 101 8.31 2.92 24.86
N GLN A 102 8.74 2.60 23.63
CA GLN A 102 8.80 3.54 22.50
C GLN A 102 7.46 3.63 21.75
N ILE A 103 6.53 2.69 22.00
CA ILE A 103 5.16 2.75 21.46
C ILE A 103 4.40 3.81 22.27
N THR A 104 4.30 4.99 21.68
CA THR A 104 3.54 6.12 22.20
C THR A 104 2.18 6.18 21.51
N SER A 105 1.20 6.87 22.12
CA SER A 105 -0.06 7.18 21.44
C SER A 105 0.16 7.87 20.08
N LYS A 106 1.24 8.64 19.97
CA LYS A 106 1.65 9.32 18.75
C LYS A 106 2.14 8.37 17.65
N SER A 107 2.94 7.36 18.00
CA SER A 107 3.34 6.33 17.03
C SER A 107 2.14 5.48 16.60
N GLU A 108 1.25 5.13 17.52
CA GLU A 108 0.01 4.41 17.19
C GLU A 108 -0.87 5.20 16.21
N ILE A 109 -1.09 6.49 16.46
CA ILE A 109 -1.84 7.37 15.54
C ILE A 109 -1.16 7.45 14.16
N CYS A 110 0.17 7.53 14.14
CA CYS A 110 0.95 7.56 12.89
C CYS A 110 0.77 6.27 12.09
N ILE A 111 0.95 5.11 12.72
CA ILE A 111 0.75 3.80 12.12
C ILE A 111 -0.69 3.65 11.63
N ALA A 112 -1.68 3.99 12.47
CA ALA A 112 -3.09 3.91 12.10
C ALA A 112 -3.37 4.74 10.83
N SER A 113 -2.82 5.95 10.77
CA SER A 113 -2.99 6.84 9.62
C SER A 113 -2.29 6.31 8.36
N MET A 114 -1.14 5.65 8.51
CA MET A 114 -0.43 5.00 7.39
C MET A 114 -1.18 3.77 6.88
N ILE A 115 -1.70 2.93 7.78
CA ILE A 115 -2.54 1.77 7.41
C ILE A 115 -3.81 2.24 6.72
N GLU A 116 -4.50 3.24 7.28
CA GLU A 116 -5.71 3.81 6.68
C GLU A 116 -5.42 4.36 5.27
N LEU A 117 -4.33 5.09 5.10
CA LEU A 117 -3.88 5.57 3.79
C LEU A 117 -3.66 4.39 2.81
N ALA A 118 -2.97 3.33 3.24
CA ALA A 118 -2.72 2.15 2.41
C ALA A 118 -4.03 1.43 2.02
N LEU A 119 -4.99 1.32 2.95
CA LEU A 119 -6.33 0.75 2.68
C LEU A 119 -7.10 1.59 1.67
N HIS A 120 -7.00 2.92 1.72
CA HIS A 120 -7.58 3.78 0.70
C HIS A 120 -6.92 3.64 -0.67
N CYS A 121 -5.60 3.40 -0.73
CA CYS A 121 -4.88 3.15 -1.97
C CYS A 121 -5.27 1.80 -2.58
N THR A 122 -5.61 0.81 -1.76
CA THR A 122 -5.92 -0.57 -2.16
C THR A 122 -7.41 -0.90 -2.21
N LYS A 123 -8.27 0.08 -2.44
CA LYS A 123 -9.70 -0.18 -2.69
C LYS A 123 -9.87 -1.03 -3.94
N GLU A 124 -10.88 -1.91 -3.94
CA GLU A 124 -11.14 -2.78 -5.10
C GLU A 124 -11.42 -1.96 -6.36
N THR A 125 -12.29 -0.95 -6.25
CA THR A 125 -12.67 -0.07 -7.36
C THR A 125 -11.62 1.02 -7.62
N ALA A 126 -11.10 1.08 -8.85
CA ALA A 126 -10.05 2.02 -9.26
C ALA A 126 -10.43 3.49 -9.08
N GLU A 127 -11.68 3.86 -9.36
CA GLU A 127 -12.19 5.24 -9.25
C GLU A 127 -12.32 5.71 -7.80
N SER A 128 -12.39 4.76 -6.86
CA SER A 128 -12.52 5.07 -5.43
C SER A 128 -11.17 5.29 -4.75
N ARG A 129 -10.06 5.00 -5.45
CA ARG A 129 -8.68 5.22 -4.98
C ARG A 129 -8.30 6.68 -5.15
N MET A 130 -7.50 7.18 -4.22
CA MET A 130 -6.95 8.54 -4.31
C MET A 130 -5.86 8.63 -5.38
N THR A 131 -5.58 9.83 -5.89
CA THR A 131 -4.45 10.03 -6.80
C THR A 131 -3.11 9.98 -6.04
N MET A 132 -2.01 9.60 -6.71
CA MET A 132 -0.68 9.66 -6.09
C MET A 132 -0.32 11.05 -5.55
N LYS A 133 -0.82 12.12 -6.16
CA LYS A 133 -0.65 13.49 -5.65
C LYS A 133 -1.31 13.65 -4.28
N ASP A 134 -2.49 13.06 -4.07
CA ASP A 134 -3.20 13.11 -2.80
C ASP A 134 -2.60 12.16 -1.77
N VAL A 135 -2.07 11.00 -2.20
CA VAL A 135 -1.26 10.11 -1.36
C VAL A 135 -0.09 10.89 -0.75
N VAL A 136 0.70 11.58 -1.57
CA VAL A 136 1.84 12.39 -1.11
C VAL A 136 1.41 13.50 -0.14
N LYS A 137 0.31 14.19 -0.42
CA LYS A 137 -0.23 15.20 0.51
C LYS A 137 -0.59 14.58 1.86
N ARG A 138 -1.27 13.42 1.87
CA ARG A 138 -1.69 12.76 3.11
C ARG A 138 -0.49 12.23 3.89
N LEU A 139 0.51 11.66 3.21
CA LEU A 139 1.79 11.27 3.84
C LEU A 139 2.51 12.43 4.49
N ASN A 140 2.60 13.58 3.81
CA ASN A 140 3.23 14.77 4.39
C ASN A 140 2.48 15.27 5.63
N LYS A 141 1.15 15.20 5.64
CA LYS A 141 0.36 15.53 6.83
C LYS A 141 0.63 14.58 7.99
N ILE A 142 0.66 13.26 7.73
CA ILE A 142 0.98 12.24 8.74
C ILE A 142 2.37 12.49 9.30
N LYS A 143 3.36 12.70 8.43
CA LYS A 143 4.73 13.02 8.81
C LYS A 143 4.80 14.26 9.70
N ASN A 144 4.17 15.35 9.29
CA ASN A 144 4.22 16.60 10.06
C ASN A 144 3.54 16.47 11.42
N ALA A 145 2.36 15.83 11.49
CA ALA A 145 1.71 15.54 12.76
C ALA A 145 2.58 14.69 13.70
N PHE A 146 3.37 13.76 13.12
CA PHE A 146 4.35 12.98 13.87
C PHE A 146 5.60 13.78 14.30
N TRP A 147 5.89 14.95 13.75
CA TRP A 147 7.02 15.78 14.22
C TRP A 147 6.58 16.96 15.08
N GLU A 148 5.33 17.41 14.94
CA GLU A 148 4.80 18.61 15.60
C GLU A 148 4.09 18.36 16.94
N MET A 149 3.69 17.12 17.25
CA MET A 149 3.17 16.74 18.59
C MET A 149 4.28 16.39 19.59
#